data_AF-U2TBE3-F1
#
_entry.id   AF-U2TBE3-F1
#
_cell.length_a   1.000
_cell.length_b   1.000
_cell.length_c   1.000
_cell.angle_alpha   90.00
_cell.angle_beta   90.00
_cell.angle_gamma   90.00
#
_symmetry.space_group_name_H-M   'P 1'
#
loop_
_entity.id
_entity.type
_entity.pdbx_description
1 polymer ?
#
loop_
_entity_poly.entity_id
_entity_poly.type
_entity_poly.pdbx_seq_one_letter_code
_entity_poly.pdbx_strand_id
1 'polypeptide(L)'
;MIEKKVYPSWAYTENQYEKRDMNKSIYKELTEKYKINKYASENIEEYDIAFEFNGFGYANKSFKILSNKAGLSSDELALIADDGNLCFGYKRTGNIIKIYID
;
A
#
# COMPACT_ATOMS: atom_id res chain seq x y z
N MET A 1 4.77 -22.76 -5.61
CA MET A 1 4.31 -21.76 -4.62
C MET A 1 5.33 -20.63 -4.58
N ILE A 2 4.87 -19.39 -4.68
CA ILE A 2 5.76 -18.21 -4.57
C ILE A 2 6.02 -17.86 -3.10
N GLU A 3 7.08 -17.11 -2.83
CA GLU A 3 7.44 -16.63 -1.49
C GLU A 3 6.32 -15.71 -0.93
N LYS A 4 6.04 -15.80 0.37
CA LYS A 4 5.10 -14.88 1.02
C LYS A 4 5.78 -13.54 1.29
N LYS A 5 5.63 -12.61 0.35
CA LYS A 5 6.03 -11.20 0.48
C LYS A 5 5.17 -10.31 -0.40
N VAL A 6 5.28 -9.00 -0.20
CA VAL A 6 4.64 -8.03 -1.09
C VAL A 6 5.40 -8.00 -2.42
N TYR A 7 4.65 -8.03 -3.52
CA TYR A 7 5.16 -7.97 -4.89
C TYR A 7 4.71 -6.68 -5.56
N PRO A 8 5.53 -5.62 -5.60
CA PRO A 8 5.24 -4.44 -6.40
C PRO A 8 5.47 -4.72 -7.89
N SER A 9 4.80 -3.95 -8.76
CA SER A 9 4.97 -4.00 -10.22
C SER A 9 4.81 -5.41 -10.79
N TRP A 10 3.81 -6.16 -10.31
CA TRP A 10 3.63 -7.56 -10.69
C TRP A 10 3.10 -7.73 -12.12
N ALA A 11 2.53 -6.70 -12.74
CA ALA A 11 1.99 -6.76 -14.10
C ALA A 11 3.08 -7.11 -15.13
N TYR A 12 2.70 -7.92 -16.12
CA TYR A 12 3.59 -8.35 -17.21
C TYR A 12 4.85 -9.10 -16.73
N THR A 13 4.82 -9.64 -15.51
CA THR A 13 5.87 -10.51 -14.99
C THR A 13 5.43 -11.97 -14.95
N GLU A 14 6.39 -12.89 -14.85
CA GLU A 14 6.10 -14.30 -14.62
C GLU A 14 5.34 -14.48 -13.29
N ASN A 15 4.36 -15.38 -13.26
CA ASN A 15 3.52 -15.67 -12.09
C ASN A 15 2.74 -14.44 -11.58
N GLN A 16 2.34 -13.54 -12.49
CA GLN A 16 1.64 -12.30 -12.14
C GLN A 16 0.35 -12.52 -11.32
N TYR A 17 -0.39 -13.60 -11.62
CA TYR A 17 -1.65 -13.89 -10.92
C TYR A 17 -1.40 -14.39 -9.50
N GLU A 18 -0.40 -15.24 -9.31
CA GLU A 18 0.04 -15.70 -8.00
C GLU A 18 0.54 -14.53 -7.14
N LYS A 19 1.30 -13.60 -7.74
CA LYS A 19 1.78 -12.38 -7.05
C LYS A 19 0.64 -11.46 -6.65
N ARG A 20 -0.33 -11.23 -7.54
CA ARG A 20 -1.56 -10.49 -7.24
C ARG A 20 -2.31 -11.13 -6.08
N ASP A 21 -2.48 -12.44 -6.11
CA ASP A 21 -3.24 -13.15 -5.08
C ASP A 21 -2.50 -13.17 -3.74
N MET A 22 -1.17 -13.27 -3.75
CA MET A 22 -0.33 -13.09 -2.55
C MET A 22 -0.47 -11.69 -1.95
N ASN A 23 -0.41 -10.64 -2.78
CA ASN A 23 -0.62 -9.27 -2.33
C ASN A 23 -1.99 -9.08 -1.68
N LYS A 24 -3.06 -9.64 -2.27
CA LYS A 24 -4.40 -9.62 -1.67
C LYS A 24 -4.45 -10.36 -0.32
N SER A 25 -3.78 -11.50 -0.21
CA SER A 25 -3.71 -12.26 1.04
C SER A 25 -2.99 -11.46 2.14
N ILE A 26 -1.83 -10.88 1.84
CA ILE A 26 -1.06 -10.08 2.80
C ILE A 26 -1.84 -8.83 3.17
N TYR A 27 -2.46 -8.15 2.22
CA TYR A 27 -3.31 -6.99 2.48
C TYR A 27 -4.44 -7.31 3.46
N LYS A 28 -5.14 -8.42 3.24
CA LYS A 28 -6.19 -8.88 4.15
C LYS A 28 -5.65 -9.07 5.57
N GLU A 29 -4.53 -9.77 5.73
CA GLU A 29 -3.88 -9.97 7.04
C GLU A 29 -3.50 -8.64 7.71
N LEU A 30 -2.96 -7.66 6.96
CA LEU A 30 -2.62 -6.34 7.48
C LEU A 30 -3.88 -5.57 7.94
N THR A 31 -4.96 -5.62 7.17
CA THR A 31 -6.23 -4.94 7.50
C THR A 31 -6.97 -5.57 8.67
N GLU A 32 -6.78 -6.87 8.92
CA GLU A 32 -7.34 -7.55 10.09
C GLU A 32 -6.49 -7.28 11.36
N LYS A 33 -5.18 -7.11 11.19
CA LYS A 33 -4.24 -6.95 12.31
C LYS A 33 -4.15 -5.52 12.84
N TYR A 34 -4.27 -4.52 11.98
CA TYR A 34 -4.02 -3.11 12.34
C TYR A 34 -5.25 -2.24 12.16
N LYS A 35 -5.41 -1.23 13.01
CA LYS A 35 -6.42 -0.18 12.85
C LYS A 35 -5.92 0.83 11.81
N ILE A 36 -6.42 0.74 10.58
CA ILE A 36 -5.95 1.50 9.42
C ILE A 36 -6.98 2.58 9.02
N ASN A 37 -6.53 3.79 8.72
CA ASN A 37 -7.32 4.81 8.02
C ASN A 37 -6.54 5.41 6.84
N LYS A 38 -7.02 5.19 5.61
CA LYS A 38 -6.35 5.69 4.39
C LYS A 38 -6.68 7.14 4.02
N TYR A 39 -7.71 7.71 4.65
CA TYR A 39 -8.23 9.04 4.36
C TYR A 39 -8.39 9.84 5.66
N ALA A 40 -7.40 9.72 6.54
CA ALA A 40 -7.41 10.39 7.83
C ALA A 40 -7.27 11.91 7.66
N SER A 41 -8.11 12.66 8.37
CA SER A 41 -8.07 14.13 8.46
C SER A 41 -7.91 14.63 9.91
N GLU A 42 -8.23 13.80 10.90
CA GLU A 42 -8.20 14.08 12.34
C GLU A 42 -8.01 12.79 13.14
N ASN A 43 -7.75 12.91 14.46
CA ASN A 43 -7.58 11.79 15.41
C ASN A 43 -6.58 10.71 14.93
N ILE A 44 -5.47 11.14 14.31
CA ILE A 44 -4.45 10.27 13.69
C ILE A 44 -3.85 9.31 14.73
N GLU A 45 -3.72 9.77 15.97
CA GLU A 45 -3.24 9.03 17.13
C GLU A 45 -4.11 7.84 17.52
N GLU A 46 -5.33 7.72 16.99
CA GLU A 46 -6.16 6.53 17.21
C GLU A 46 -5.84 5.36 16.28
N TYR A 47 -5.10 5.59 15.19
CA TYR A 47 -4.82 4.60 14.16
C TYR A 47 -3.38 4.09 14.26
N ASP A 48 -3.17 2.81 13.97
CA ASP A 48 -1.84 2.22 13.86
C ASP A 48 -1.14 2.72 12.60
N ILE A 49 -1.90 2.74 11.50
CA ILE A 49 -1.48 3.23 10.19
C ILE A 49 -2.49 4.26 9.71
N ALA A 50 -2.01 5.44 9.32
CA ALA A 50 -2.86 6.49 8.80
C ALA A 50 -2.23 7.16 7.58
N PHE A 51 -3.06 7.45 6.59
CA PHE A 51 -2.68 8.18 5.39
C PHE A 51 -3.61 9.37 5.16
N GLU A 52 -3.05 10.39 4.52
CA GLU A 52 -3.79 11.48 3.90
C GLU A 52 -3.73 11.29 2.38
N PHE A 53 -4.88 11.38 1.71
CA PHE A 53 -4.90 11.37 0.25
C PHE A 53 -4.31 12.68 -0.28
N ASN A 54 -3.23 12.57 -1.06
CA ASN A 54 -2.44 13.70 -1.55
C ASN A 54 -2.68 13.97 -3.05
N GLY A 55 -3.84 13.56 -3.57
CA GLY A 55 -4.29 13.87 -4.92
C GLY A 55 -3.86 12.89 -6.02
N PHE A 56 -4.35 13.19 -7.22
CA PHE A 56 -4.03 12.48 -8.46
C PHE A 56 -2.94 13.21 -9.25
N GLY A 57 -2.18 12.45 -10.03
CA GLY A 57 -1.35 12.94 -11.12
C GLY A 57 -1.55 12.07 -12.36
N TYR A 58 -0.78 12.33 -13.42
CA TYR A 58 -0.84 11.51 -14.63
C TYR A 58 -0.47 10.05 -14.32
N ALA A 59 -1.42 9.12 -14.51
CA ALA A 59 -1.25 7.69 -14.23
C ALA A 59 -0.76 7.38 -12.80
N ASN A 60 -1.11 8.23 -11.82
CA ASN A 60 -0.77 7.97 -10.43
C ASN A 60 -1.73 8.62 -9.43
N LYS A 61 -1.79 8.05 -8.23
CA LYS A 61 -2.41 8.63 -7.03
C LYS A 61 -1.37 8.68 -5.92
N SER A 62 -1.42 9.69 -5.07
CA SER A 62 -0.45 9.86 -3.99
C SER A 62 -1.10 9.87 -2.62
N PHE A 63 -0.40 9.33 -1.63
CA PHE A 63 -0.79 9.33 -0.23
C PHE A 63 0.39 9.81 0.62
N LYS A 64 0.11 10.61 1.63
CA LYS A 64 1.09 11.00 2.64
C LYS A 64 0.89 10.12 3.87
N ILE A 65 1.95 9.51 4.36
CA ILE A 65 1.98 8.71 5.58
C ILE A 65 1.90 9.68 6.76
N LEU A 66 0.82 9.58 7.54
CA LEU A 66 0.61 10.35 8.77
C LEU A 66 1.03 9.55 10.01
N SER A 67 0.81 8.22 10.00
CA SER A 67 1.16 7.32 11.09
C SER A 67 1.65 5.99 10.56
N ASN A 68 2.69 5.44 11.19
CA ASN A 68 3.20 4.09 10.98
C ASN A 68 3.71 3.51 12.32
N LYS A 69 2.83 3.39 13.31
CA LYS A 69 3.20 2.89 14.66
C LYS A 69 3.64 1.44 14.65
N ALA A 70 3.12 0.65 13.71
CA ALA A 70 3.45 -0.76 13.57
C ALA A 70 4.81 -1.00 12.89
N GLY A 71 5.50 0.05 12.43
CA GLY A 71 6.84 -0.06 11.83
C GLY A 71 6.83 -0.80 10.49
N LEU A 72 5.73 -0.74 9.73
CA LEU A 72 5.59 -1.41 8.44
C LEU A 72 6.59 -0.88 7.42
N SER A 73 7.01 -1.77 6.53
CA SER A 73 7.89 -1.47 5.41
C SER A 73 7.21 -0.57 4.36
N SER A 74 8.01 0.01 3.46
CA SER A 74 7.47 0.80 2.34
C SER A 74 6.54 -0.03 1.45
N ASP A 75 6.85 -1.31 1.23
CA ASP A 75 6.05 -2.19 0.38
C ASP A 75 4.68 -2.46 1.02
N GLU A 76 4.65 -2.75 2.32
CA GLU A 76 3.39 -2.98 3.06
C GLU A 76 2.54 -1.72 3.13
N LEU A 77 3.15 -0.56 3.39
CA LEU A 77 2.44 0.73 3.39
C LEU A 77 1.87 1.05 2.01
N ALA A 78 2.64 0.81 0.94
CA ALA A 78 2.18 1.02 -0.42
C ALA A 78 1.06 0.04 -0.79
N LEU A 79 1.16 -1.22 -0.35
CA LEU A 79 0.14 -2.24 -0.54
C LEU A 79 -1.18 -1.83 0.12
N ILE A 80 -1.13 -1.29 1.34
CA ILE A 80 -2.31 -0.74 2.03
C ILE A 80 -2.88 0.45 1.26
N ALA A 81 -2.02 1.40 0.85
CA ALA A 81 -2.43 2.58 0.10
C ALA A 81 -3.08 2.23 -1.26
N ASP A 82 -2.72 1.09 -1.85
CA ASP A 82 -3.28 0.58 -3.09
C ASP A 82 -4.27 -0.58 -2.93
N ASP A 83 -4.88 -0.74 -1.76
CA ASP A 83 -5.96 -1.72 -1.54
C ASP A 83 -5.58 -3.18 -1.87
N GLY A 84 -4.34 -3.55 -1.56
CA GLY A 84 -3.83 -4.90 -1.81
C GLY A 84 -3.42 -5.14 -3.25
N ASN A 85 -3.28 -4.09 -4.06
CA ASN A 85 -2.86 -4.20 -5.45
C ASN A 85 -1.34 -4.03 -5.65
N LEU A 86 -0.85 -2.93 -6.22
CA LEU A 86 0.51 -2.69 -6.74
C LEU A 86 0.80 -3.27 -8.13
N CYS A 87 -0.20 -3.32 -9.01
CA CYS A 87 -0.10 -3.75 -10.41
C CYS A 87 1.12 -3.16 -11.13
N PHE A 88 1.26 -1.83 -11.08
CA PHE A 88 2.37 -1.09 -11.69
C PHE A 88 3.43 -0.63 -10.67
N GLY A 89 3.24 -0.97 -9.40
CA GLY A 89 4.13 -0.62 -8.29
C GLY A 89 3.96 0.80 -7.78
N TYR A 90 4.99 1.29 -7.12
CA TYR A 90 4.95 2.58 -6.43
C TYR A 90 6.33 3.23 -6.36
N LYS A 91 6.35 4.50 -5.95
CA LYS A 91 7.56 5.22 -5.54
C LYS A 91 7.33 5.88 -4.19
N ARG A 92 8.33 5.81 -3.30
CA ARG A 92 8.35 6.55 -2.04
C ARG A 92 9.32 7.73 -2.11
N THR A 93 8.87 8.90 -1.66
CA THR A 93 9.70 10.09 -1.46
C THR A 93 9.39 10.66 -0.08
N GLY A 94 10.30 10.46 0.88
CA GLY A 94 10.06 10.81 2.28
C GLY A 94 8.79 10.11 2.82
N ASN A 95 7.80 10.90 3.20
CA ASN A 95 6.51 10.41 3.71
C ASN A 95 5.43 10.30 2.63
N ILE A 96 5.76 10.52 1.36
CA ILE A 96 4.79 10.39 0.26
C ILE A 96 4.99 9.05 -0.43
N ILE A 97 3.91 8.30 -0.58
CA ILE A 97 3.81 7.12 -1.44
C ILE A 97 3.02 7.52 -2.67
N LYS A 98 3.61 7.35 -3.84
CA LYS A 98 2.97 7.50 -5.14
C LYS A 98 2.71 6.13 -5.72
N ILE A 99 1.45 5.78 -5.90
CA ILE A 99 1.00 4.54 -6.52
C ILE A 99 0.79 4.77 -8.02
N TYR A 100 1.35 3.91 -8.85
CA TYR A 100 1.14 3.95 -10.29
C TYR A 100 -0.14 3.20 -10.67
N ILE A 101 -0.98 3.82 -11.49
CA ILE A 101 -2.28 3.31 -11.95
C ILE A 101 -2.36 3.46 -13.48
N ASP A 102 -3.24 2.71 -14.13
CA ASP A 102 -3.59 2.86 -15.56
C ASP A 102 -4.62 3.99 -15.73
#